data_AF-A0A2E9NHQ6-F1
#
_entry.id   AF-A0A2E9NHQ6-F1
#
_cell.length_a   1.000
_cell.length_b   1.000
_cell.length_c   1.000
_cell.angle_alpha   90.00
_cell.angle_beta   90.00
_cell.angle_gamma   90.00
#
_symmetry.space_group_name_H-M   'P 1'
#
loop_
_entity.id
_entity.type
_entity.pdbx_description
1 polymer ?
#
loop_
_entity_poly.entity_id
_entity_poly.type
_entity_poly.pdbx_seq_one_letter_code
_entity_poly.pdbx_strand_id
1 'polypeptide(L)'
;MTEEPNALRHLIEELTTDDPAILEPAVEKMRSELGKLEGADYRRAVEALCSLFYADVADRPDLEPSADRATDVLVAQGAKVVSILLAQMEGSDMKSHFYLARILGEIGHDALVKLQDYLAEAEDPYSLSFALYALGKLTTPEVVHALPEVLGCLIHPDKEVRDSAARTVGKIAEAVPPEELTNEMREQMFDALLRSSHYHQAPVRAKSFRSLGKMVRAGLLDTTQTDKLEHVLRGALGEGDSEEHTWDQAFIVRREAKDALRAIR
;
A
#
# COMPACT_ATOMS: atom_id res chain seq x y z
N MET A 1 -26.25 -23.27 -28.84
CA MET A 1 -25.61 -22.52 -29.95
C MET A 1 -25.08 -21.24 -29.34
N THR A 2 -23.76 -21.09 -29.39
CA THR A 2 -22.92 -20.16 -28.64
C THR A 2 -23.05 -18.72 -29.15
N GLU A 3 -23.90 -17.91 -28.50
CA GLU A 3 -23.89 -16.44 -28.64
C GLU A 3 -22.80 -15.77 -27.76
N GLU A 4 -22.21 -16.52 -26.83
CA GLU A 4 -21.31 -16.01 -25.78
C GLU A 4 -20.05 -15.24 -26.25
N PRO A 5 -19.34 -15.61 -27.34
CA PRO A 5 -18.12 -14.91 -27.73
C PRO A 5 -18.35 -13.45 -28.13
N ASN A 6 -19.56 -13.12 -28.60
CA ASN A 6 -19.88 -11.78 -29.09
C ASN A 6 -20.36 -10.85 -27.96
N ALA A 7 -21.05 -11.40 -26.96
CA ALA A 7 -21.59 -10.63 -25.85
C ALA A 7 -20.50 -10.10 -24.91
N LEU A 8 -19.54 -10.94 -24.53
CA LEU A 8 -18.40 -10.50 -23.69
C LEU A 8 -17.53 -9.50 -24.45
N ARG A 9 -17.26 -9.75 -25.73
CA ARG A 9 -16.49 -8.83 -26.56
C ARG A 9 -17.14 -7.44 -26.63
N HIS A 10 -18.43 -7.38 -26.90
CA HIS A 10 -19.17 -6.12 -26.91
C HIS A 10 -19.09 -5.41 -25.56
N LEU A 11 -19.23 -6.15 -24.46
CA LEU A 11 -19.14 -5.58 -23.13
C LEU A 11 -17.75 -5.02 -22.81
N ILE A 12 -16.69 -5.70 -23.26
CA ILE A 12 -15.31 -5.20 -23.15
C ILE A 12 -15.15 -3.92 -23.99
N GLU A 13 -15.68 -3.87 -25.20
CA GLU A 13 -15.65 -2.67 -26.04
C GLU A 13 -16.38 -1.49 -25.36
N GLU A 14 -17.52 -1.73 -24.71
CA GLU A 14 -18.24 -0.72 -23.91
C GLU A 14 -17.43 -0.22 -22.71
N LEU A 15 -16.58 -1.05 -22.10
CA LEU A 15 -15.72 -0.64 -20.98
C LEU A 15 -14.54 0.26 -21.38
N THR A 16 -14.22 0.36 -22.67
CA THR A 16 -13.14 1.24 -23.16
C THR A 16 -13.60 2.66 -23.50
N THR A 17 -14.88 2.95 -23.32
CA THR A 17 -15.43 4.28 -23.61
C THR A 17 -15.15 5.28 -22.49
N ASP A 18 -15.08 6.54 -22.90
CA ASP A 18 -15.00 7.70 -22.00
C ASP A 18 -16.38 8.27 -21.67
N ASP A 19 -17.47 7.65 -22.09
CA ASP A 19 -18.85 8.07 -21.81
C ASP A 19 -19.41 7.38 -20.55
N PRO A 20 -19.62 8.10 -19.43
CA PRO A 20 -20.15 7.51 -18.20
C PRO A 20 -21.53 6.85 -18.39
N ALA A 21 -22.36 7.35 -19.32
CA ALA A 21 -23.70 6.82 -19.56
C ALA A 21 -23.67 5.40 -20.17
N ILE A 22 -22.57 5.04 -20.83
CA ILE A 22 -22.32 3.69 -21.36
C ILE A 22 -21.52 2.87 -20.35
N LEU A 23 -20.51 3.49 -19.73
CA LEU A 23 -19.59 2.82 -18.83
C LEU A 23 -20.30 2.25 -17.59
N GLU A 24 -21.20 3.03 -16.98
CA GLU A 24 -21.91 2.60 -15.77
C GLU A 24 -22.76 1.33 -15.97
N PRO A 25 -23.65 1.24 -16.99
CA PRO A 25 -24.34 -0.01 -17.31
C PRO A 25 -23.40 -1.15 -17.67
N ALA A 26 -22.28 -0.87 -18.35
CA ALA A 26 -21.31 -1.89 -18.74
C ALA A 26 -20.62 -2.53 -17.53
N VAL A 27 -20.20 -1.72 -16.54
CA VAL A 27 -19.62 -2.24 -15.28
C VAL A 27 -20.63 -3.10 -14.52
N GLU A 28 -21.89 -2.67 -14.44
CA GLU A 28 -22.92 -3.44 -13.73
C GLU A 28 -23.29 -4.73 -14.45
N LYS A 29 -23.34 -4.71 -15.78
CA LYS A 29 -23.50 -5.93 -16.57
C LYS A 29 -22.28 -6.85 -16.44
N MET A 30 -21.07 -6.30 -16.35
CA MET A 30 -19.87 -7.12 -16.10
C MET A 30 -19.95 -7.80 -14.73
N ARG A 31 -20.45 -7.10 -13.70
CA ARG A 31 -20.69 -7.67 -12.36
C ARG A 31 -21.53 -8.96 -12.43
N SER A 32 -22.61 -8.97 -13.21
CA SER A 32 -23.52 -10.11 -13.30
C SER A 32 -22.97 -11.29 -14.10
N GLU A 33 -22.03 -11.02 -15.02
CA GLU A 33 -21.44 -12.05 -15.90
C GLU A 33 -20.13 -12.62 -15.36
N LEU A 34 -19.35 -11.84 -14.60
CA LEU A 34 -17.97 -12.18 -14.24
C LEU A 34 -17.85 -13.53 -13.52
N GLY A 35 -18.81 -13.87 -12.66
CA GLY A 35 -18.84 -15.15 -11.94
C GLY A 35 -19.12 -16.38 -12.81
N LYS A 36 -19.58 -16.19 -14.06
CA LYS A 36 -19.83 -17.27 -15.04
C LYS A 36 -18.62 -17.52 -15.95
N LEU A 37 -17.68 -16.58 -15.99
CA LEU A 37 -16.51 -16.64 -16.85
C LEU A 37 -15.40 -17.48 -16.22
N GLU A 38 -14.65 -18.18 -17.07
CA GLU A 38 -13.48 -18.96 -16.67
C GLU A 38 -12.29 -18.72 -17.61
N GLY A 39 -11.09 -19.07 -17.12
CA GLY A 39 -9.87 -19.05 -17.93
C GLY A 39 -9.56 -17.69 -18.57
N ALA A 40 -9.35 -17.71 -19.89
CA ALA A 40 -8.94 -16.51 -20.64
C ALA A 40 -10.03 -15.43 -20.68
N ASP A 41 -11.30 -15.81 -20.70
CA ASP A 41 -12.41 -14.86 -20.78
C ASP A 41 -12.62 -14.14 -19.44
N TYR A 42 -12.49 -14.86 -18.32
CA TYR A 42 -12.44 -14.23 -16.98
C TYR A 42 -11.28 -13.25 -16.87
N ARG A 43 -10.08 -13.64 -17.32
CA ARG A 43 -8.90 -12.77 -17.30
C ARG A 43 -9.14 -11.49 -18.10
N ARG A 44 -9.63 -11.60 -19.33
CA ARG A 44 -9.92 -10.43 -20.18
C ARG A 44 -10.96 -9.50 -19.58
N ALA A 45 -11.99 -10.06 -18.96
CA ALA A 45 -13.02 -9.28 -18.27
C ALA A 45 -12.45 -8.48 -17.09
N VAL A 46 -11.57 -9.11 -16.29
CA VAL A 46 -10.86 -8.43 -15.20
C VAL A 46 -9.93 -7.33 -15.74
N GLU A 47 -9.15 -7.62 -16.78
CA GLU A 47 -8.25 -6.64 -17.41
C GLU A 47 -9.03 -5.44 -17.99
N ALA A 48 -10.20 -5.68 -18.57
CA ALA A 48 -11.09 -4.62 -19.04
C ALA A 48 -11.58 -3.73 -17.90
N LEU A 49 -11.98 -4.31 -16.75
CA LEU A 49 -12.33 -3.53 -15.56
C LEU A 49 -11.13 -2.72 -15.03
N CYS A 50 -9.93 -3.31 -15.02
CA CYS A 50 -8.72 -2.62 -14.60
C CYS A 50 -8.37 -1.41 -15.48
N SER A 51 -8.77 -1.42 -16.77
CA SER A 51 -8.51 -0.31 -17.69
C SER A 51 -9.13 1.01 -17.22
N LEU A 52 -10.24 0.96 -16.47
CA LEU A 52 -10.91 2.15 -15.92
C LEU A 52 -10.03 2.89 -14.91
N PHE A 53 -9.05 2.22 -14.30
CA PHE A 53 -8.17 2.84 -13.29
C PHE A 53 -7.06 3.70 -13.90
N TYR A 54 -6.91 3.69 -15.22
CA TYR A 54 -5.99 4.58 -15.94
C TYR A 54 -6.62 5.95 -16.23
N ALA A 55 -7.94 6.09 -16.08
CA ALA A 55 -8.62 7.36 -16.24
C ALA A 55 -8.10 8.38 -15.21
N ASP A 56 -7.76 9.58 -15.67
CA ASP A 56 -7.42 10.67 -14.76
C ASP A 56 -8.69 11.29 -14.19
N VAL A 57 -9.07 10.87 -12.98
CA VAL A 57 -10.26 11.39 -12.29
C VAL A 57 -10.15 12.87 -11.93
N ALA A 58 -8.96 13.49 -11.97
CA ALA A 58 -8.85 14.95 -11.83
C ALA A 58 -9.34 15.67 -13.10
N ASP A 59 -9.06 15.11 -14.28
CA ASP A 59 -9.53 15.63 -15.57
C ASP A 59 -10.94 15.16 -15.91
N ARG A 60 -11.31 13.95 -15.45
CA ARG A 60 -12.58 13.27 -15.69
C ARG A 60 -13.22 12.78 -14.39
N PRO A 61 -13.63 13.70 -13.50
CA PRO A 61 -14.25 13.35 -12.21
C PRO A 61 -15.58 12.60 -12.40
N ASP A 62 -16.20 12.73 -13.57
CA ASP A 62 -17.40 11.98 -13.94
C ASP A 62 -17.15 10.47 -14.17
N LEU A 63 -15.89 10.04 -14.33
CA LEU A 63 -15.52 8.61 -14.42
C LEU A 63 -15.22 7.97 -13.06
N GLU A 64 -15.01 8.76 -12.01
CA GLU A 64 -14.73 8.27 -10.65
C GLU A 64 -15.79 7.27 -10.15
N PRO A 65 -17.12 7.50 -10.31
CA PRO A 65 -18.12 6.54 -9.88
C PRO A 65 -18.02 5.18 -10.59
N SER A 66 -17.59 5.16 -11.85
CA SER A 66 -17.41 3.91 -12.60
C SER A 66 -16.16 3.16 -12.14
N ALA A 67 -15.06 3.86 -11.85
CA ALA A 67 -13.86 3.27 -11.27
C ALA A 67 -14.12 2.70 -9.86
N ASP A 68 -14.87 3.41 -9.02
CA ASP A 68 -15.26 2.89 -7.71
C ASP A 68 -16.15 1.65 -7.84
N ARG A 69 -17.15 1.65 -8.73
CA ARG A 69 -17.94 0.43 -8.97
C ARG A 69 -17.10 -0.72 -9.50
N ALA A 70 -16.15 -0.47 -10.40
CA ALA A 70 -15.24 -1.50 -10.89
C ALA A 70 -14.36 -2.06 -9.75
N THR A 71 -13.95 -1.22 -8.80
CA THR A 71 -13.29 -1.65 -7.56
C THR A 71 -14.18 -2.64 -6.81
N ASP A 72 -15.43 -2.29 -6.54
CA ASP A 72 -16.38 -3.16 -5.83
C ASP A 72 -16.61 -4.50 -6.55
N VAL A 73 -16.67 -4.48 -7.90
CA VAL A 73 -16.81 -5.70 -8.71
C VAL A 73 -15.61 -6.62 -8.51
N LEU A 74 -14.39 -6.06 -8.56
CA LEU A 74 -13.15 -6.82 -8.43
C LEU A 74 -12.94 -7.32 -7.00
N VAL A 75 -13.24 -6.51 -5.98
CA VAL A 75 -13.20 -6.94 -4.57
C VAL A 75 -14.13 -8.12 -4.32
N ALA A 76 -15.34 -8.10 -4.89
CA ALA A 76 -16.30 -9.19 -4.77
C ALA A 76 -15.83 -10.54 -5.36
N GLN A 77 -14.78 -10.54 -6.19
CA GLN A 77 -14.18 -11.78 -6.72
C GLN A 77 -13.23 -12.47 -5.72
N GLY A 78 -12.79 -11.78 -4.66
CA GLY A 78 -11.90 -12.33 -3.62
C GLY A 78 -10.60 -12.92 -4.19
N ALA A 79 -10.18 -14.08 -3.66
CA ALA A 79 -8.96 -14.77 -4.08
C ALA A 79 -8.80 -14.94 -5.60
N LYS A 80 -9.90 -15.15 -6.34
CA LYS A 80 -9.87 -15.51 -7.77
C LYS A 80 -9.19 -14.43 -8.63
N VAL A 81 -9.26 -13.16 -8.21
CA VAL A 81 -8.72 -12.04 -8.99
C VAL A 81 -7.29 -11.67 -8.63
N VAL A 82 -6.80 -12.07 -7.45
CA VAL A 82 -5.54 -11.59 -6.86
C VAL A 82 -4.36 -11.73 -7.81
N SER A 83 -4.14 -12.90 -8.39
CA SER A 83 -3.01 -13.11 -9.32
C SER A 83 -3.11 -12.29 -10.61
N ILE A 84 -4.31 -11.94 -11.05
CA ILE A 84 -4.51 -11.08 -12.22
C ILE A 84 -4.18 -9.63 -11.84
N LEU A 85 -4.65 -9.16 -10.68
CA LEU A 85 -4.32 -7.82 -10.18
C LEU A 85 -2.81 -7.64 -9.99
N LEU A 86 -2.13 -8.66 -9.45
CA LEU A 86 -0.68 -8.65 -9.30
C LEU A 86 0.03 -8.53 -10.66
N ALA A 87 -0.43 -9.26 -11.68
CA ALA A 87 0.12 -9.14 -13.04
C ALA A 87 -0.17 -7.77 -13.67
N GLN A 88 -1.31 -7.13 -13.37
CA GLN A 88 -1.64 -5.79 -13.88
C GLN A 88 -0.81 -4.67 -13.23
N MET A 89 -0.10 -4.95 -12.14
CA MET A 89 0.80 -3.96 -11.53
C MET A 89 2.05 -3.71 -12.37
N GLU A 90 2.51 -4.73 -13.09
CA GLU A 90 3.72 -4.64 -13.90
C GLU A 90 3.48 -3.66 -15.06
N GLY A 91 4.16 -2.51 -15.01
CA GLY A 91 4.08 -1.48 -16.04
C GLY A 91 2.81 -0.61 -16.03
N SER A 92 1.94 -0.72 -15.01
CA SER A 92 0.84 0.23 -14.82
C SER A 92 1.33 1.58 -14.29
N ASP A 93 0.49 2.61 -14.38
CA ASP A 93 0.81 3.94 -13.87
C ASP A 93 0.45 4.11 -12.39
N MET A 94 0.91 5.20 -11.78
CA MET A 94 0.71 5.47 -10.36
C MET A 94 -0.78 5.60 -9.96
N LYS A 95 -1.67 5.96 -10.88
CA LYS A 95 -3.11 6.12 -10.60
C LYS A 95 -3.76 4.75 -10.51
N SER A 96 -3.55 3.92 -11.53
CA SER A 96 -3.99 2.53 -11.55
C SER A 96 -3.45 1.76 -10.34
N HIS A 97 -2.21 2.07 -9.95
CA HIS A 97 -1.59 1.48 -8.77
C HIS A 97 -2.39 1.70 -7.49
N PHE A 98 -2.91 2.90 -7.26
CA PHE A 98 -3.66 3.17 -6.04
C PHE A 98 -4.96 2.38 -5.96
N TYR A 99 -5.64 2.18 -7.09
CA TYR A 99 -6.84 1.33 -7.17
C TYR A 99 -6.49 -0.14 -6.94
N LEU A 100 -5.51 -0.69 -7.65
CA LEU A 100 -5.11 -2.09 -7.50
C LEU A 100 -4.69 -2.41 -6.05
N ALA A 101 -3.91 -1.53 -5.42
CA ALA A 101 -3.49 -1.71 -4.02
C ALA A 101 -4.68 -1.61 -3.04
N ARG A 102 -5.66 -0.73 -3.31
CA ARG A 102 -6.89 -0.64 -2.52
C ARG A 102 -7.69 -1.94 -2.62
N ILE A 103 -7.91 -2.45 -3.83
CA ILE A 103 -8.64 -3.71 -4.08
C ILE A 103 -7.97 -4.87 -3.35
N LEU A 104 -6.64 -5.02 -3.47
CA LEU A 104 -5.89 -6.05 -2.75
C LEU A 104 -6.03 -5.92 -1.23
N GLY A 105 -5.98 -4.69 -0.70
CA GLY A 105 -6.20 -4.44 0.73
C GLY A 105 -7.59 -4.84 1.22
N GLU A 106 -8.62 -4.61 0.40
CA GLU A 106 -10.01 -4.97 0.70
C GLU A 106 -10.29 -6.48 0.54
N ILE A 107 -9.58 -7.17 -0.36
CA ILE A 107 -9.63 -8.64 -0.48
C ILE A 107 -9.07 -9.31 0.79
N GLY A 108 -8.08 -8.69 1.46
CA GLY A 108 -7.61 -9.14 2.76
C GLY A 108 -6.69 -10.37 2.69
N HIS A 109 -7.00 -11.40 3.49
CA HIS A 109 -6.10 -12.54 3.74
C HIS A 109 -5.61 -13.24 2.46
N ASP A 110 -6.47 -13.45 1.47
CA ASP A 110 -6.06 -14.09 0.21
C ASP A 110 -5.05 -13.26 -0.58
N ALA A 111 -5.15 -11.93 -0.49
CA ALA A 111 -4.19 -11.01 -1.08
C ALA A 111 -2.87 -10.99 -0.29
N LEU A 112 -2.93 -11.06 1.05
CA LEU A 112 -1.74 -11.12 1.90
C LEU A 112 -0.82 -12.27 1.48
N VAL A 113 -1.34 -13.50 1.38
CA VAL A 113 -0.54 -14.69 1.02
C VAL A 113 0.20 -14.47 -0.30
N LYS A 114 -0.50 -13.93 -1.31
CA LYS A 114 0.10 -13.70 -2.63
C LYS A 114 1.05 -12.51 -2.67
N LEU A 115 0.82 -11.49 -1.86
CA LEU A 115 1.76 -10.38 -1.72
C LEU A 115 3.06 -10.81 -1.04
N GLN A 116 3.01 -11.74 -0.09
CA GLN A 116 4.20 -12.32 0.53
C GLN A 116 5.03 -13.12 -0.49
N ASP A 117 4.37 -14.02 -1.25
CA ASP A 117 5.01 -14.75 -2.35
C ASP A 117 5.67 -13.76 -3.33
N TYR A 118 4.95 -12.71 -3.71
CA TYR A 118 5.42 -11.71 -4.66
C TYR A 118 6.61 -10.89 -4.13
N LEU A 119 6.63 -10.50 -2.85
CA LEU A 119 7.78 -9.81 -2.25
C LEU A 119 9.05 -10.67 -2.22
N ALA A 120 8.91 -11.99 -2.09
CA ALA A 120 10.05 -12.91 -2.07
C ALA A 120 10.64 -13.13 -3.48
N GLU A 121 9.84 -12.99 -4.53
CA GLU A 121 10.22 -13.30 -5.92
C GLU A 121 10.53 -12.06 -6.77
N ALA A 122 9.93 -10.90 -6.47
CA ALA A 122 10.09 -9.71 -7.30
C ALA A 122 11.49 -9.08 -7.16
N GLU A 123 12.13 -8.82 -8.30
CA GLU A 123 13.45 -8.17 -8.37
C GLU A 123 13.37 -6.66 -8.64
N ASP A 124 12.29 -6.23 -9.30
CA ASP A 124 12.07 -4.85 -9.73
C ASP A 124 11.68 -3.95 -8.53
N PRO A 125 12.41 -2.86 -8.26
CA PRO A 125 12.08 -1.93 -7.18
C PRO A 125 10.68 -1.31 -7.26
N TYR A 126 10.14 -1.12 -8.47
CA TYR A 126 8.83 -0.53 -8.66
C TYR A 126 7.73 -1.47 -8.17
N SER A 127 7.77 -2.73 -8.62
CA SER A 127 6.87 -3.80 -8.19
C SER A 127 6.97 -4.08 -6.70
N LEU A 128 8.19 -4.09 -6.14
CA LEU A 128 8.39 -4.24 -4.70
C LEU A 128 7.77 -3.08 -3.91
N SER A 129 7.99 -1.83 -4.35
CA SER A 129 7.42 -0.65 -3.71
C SER A 129 5.90 -0.69 -3.71
N PHE A 130 5.30 -1.13 -4.82
CA PHE A 130 3.87 -1.35 -4.90
C PHE A 130 3.42 -2.42 -3.91
N ALA A 131 4.04 -3.60 -3.92
CA ALA A 131 3.59 -4.73 -3.11
C ALA A 131 3.60 -4.36 -1.62
N LEU A 132 4.63 -3.63 -1.19
CA LEU A 132 4.70 -3.01 0.13
C LEU A 132 3.55 -2.02 0.37
N TYR A 133 3.24 -1.16 -0.60
CA TYR A 133 2.12 -0.22 -0.49
C TYR A 133 0.76 -0.95 -0.37
N ALA A 134 0.53 -2.00 -1.15
CA ALA A 134 -0.67 -2.84 -1.07
C ALA A 134 -0.76 -3.58 0.26
N LEU A 135 0.36 -4.12 0.79
CA LEU A 135 0.40 -4.67 2.14
C LEU A 135 -0.02 -3.63 3.19
N GLY A 136 0.41 -2.38 3.02
CA GLY A 136 0.01 -1.27 3.88
C GLY A 136 -1.47 -0.86 3.77
N LYS A 137 -2.25 -1.46 2.84
CA LYS A 137 -3.70 -1.30 2.73
C LYS A 137 -4.49 -2.39 3.44
N LEU A 138 -3.85 -3.52 3.76
CA LEU A 138 -4.46 -4.55 4.60
C LEU A 138 -4.72 -3.96 5.98
N THR A 139 -5.93 -4.17 6.48
CA THR A 139 -6.39 -3.64 7.78
C THR A 139 -6.59 -4.73 8.83
N THR A 140 -6.32 -5.99 8.47
CA THR A 140 -6.50 -7.12 9.37
C THR A 140 -5.19 -7.47 10.12
N PRO A 141 -5.25 -8.01 11.35
CA PRO A 141 -4.06 -8.31 12.15
C PRO A 141 -3.08 -9.28 11.48
N GLU A 142 -3.56 -10.15 10.59
CA GLU A 142 -2.73 -11.15 9.89
C GLU A 142 -1.61 -10.52 9.06
N VAL A 143 -1.71 -9.23 8.70
CA VAL A 143 -0.64 -8.49 8.01
C VAL A 143 0.71 -8.54 8.75
N VAL A 144 0.68 -8.82 10.07
CA VAL A 144 1.89 -9.05 10.87
C VAL A 144 2.78 -10.17 10.31
N HIS A 145 2.21 -11.13 9.59
CA HIS A 145 2.98 -12.24 9.00
C HIS A 145 3.92 -11.78 7.89
N ALA A 146 3.66 -10.64 7.23
CA ALA A 146 4.56 -10.05 6.24
C ALA A 146 5.67 -9.17 6.86
N LEU A 147 5.70 -9.05 8.20
CA LEU A 147 6.66 -8.17 8.89
C LEU A 147 8.13 -8.52 8.56
N PRO A 148 8.58 -9.78 8.55
CA PRO A 148 9.98 -10.12 8.24
C PRO A 148 10.42 -9.59 6.86
N GLU A 149 9.61 -9.81 5.83
CA GLU A 149 9.88 -9.36 4.46
C GLU A 149 9.89 -7.82 4.40
N VAL A 150 8.90 -7.17 5.02
CA VAL A 150 8.81 -5.70 5.09
C VAL A 150 10.04 -5.09 5.77
N LEU A 151 10.51 -5.69 6.88
CA LEU A 151 11.72 -5.23 7.57
C LEU A 151 12.98 -5.45 6.72
N GLY A 152 13.05 -6.53 5.95
CA GLY A 152 14.11 -6.75 4.95
C GLY A 152 14.15 -5.65 3.88
N CYS A 153 13.00 -5.16 3.44
CA CYS A 153 12.90 -4.09 2.45
C CYS A 153 13.38 -2.72 2.97
N LEU A 154 13.48 -2.50 4.29
CA LEU A 154 14.01 -1.24 4.84
C LEU A 154 15.50 -1.02 4.55
N ILE A 155 16.25 -2.08 4.23
CA ILE A 155 17.68 -2.02 3.88
C ILE A 155 17.93 -2.21 2.37
N HIS A 156 16.85 -2.22 1.56
CA HIS A 156 16.95 -2.37 0.10
C HIS A 156 17.75 -1.20 -0.52
N PRO A 157 18.53 -1.41 -1.61
CA PRO A 157 19.34 -0.35 -2.24
C PRO A 157 18.48 0.77 -2.87
N ASP A 158 17.29 0.46 -3.37
CA ASP A 158 16.37 1.45 -3.91
C ASP A 158 15.61 2.22 -2.81
N LYS A 159 15.52 3.54 -2.96
CA LYS A 159 14.94 4.43 -1.95
C LYS A 159 13.41 4.36 -1.87
N GLU A 160 12.72 4.05 -2.96
CA GLU A 160 11.25 3.97 -3.00
C GLU A 160 10.79 2.69 -2.31
N VAL A 161 11.55 1.60 -2.46
CA VAL A 161 11.32 0.36 -1.70
C VAL A 161 11.46 0.63 -0.20
N ARG A 162 12.48 1.40 0.20
CA ARG A 162 12.66 1.79 1.61
C ARG A 162 11.55 2.69 2.15
N ASP A 163 11.11 3.70 1.38
CA ASP A 163 9.99 4.56 1.77
C ASP A 163 8.70 3.75 1.93
N SER A 164 8.45 2.82 1.00
CA SER A 164 7.29 1.95 1.03
C SER A 164 7.35 1.01 2.23
N ALA A 165 8.49 0.38 2.49
CA ALA A 165 8.69 -0.48 3.66
C ALA A 165 8.48 0.27 4.98
N ALA A 166 9.08 1.46 5.14
CA ALA A 166 8.88 2.30 6.32
C ALA A 166 7.41 2.66 6.55
N ARG A 167 6.68 2.96 5.47
CA ARG A 167 5.22 3.20 5.51
C ARG A 167 4.48 1.95 5.99
N THR A 168 4.82 0.79 5.45
CA THR A 168 4.15 -0.48 5.73
C THR A 168 4.37 -0.93 7.17
N VAL A 169 5.58 -0.79 7.74
CA VAL A 169 5.80 -1.04 9.19
C VAL A 169 4.88 -0.18 10.04
N GLY A 170 4.75 1.10 9.73
CA GLY A 170 3.83 1.99 10.44
C GLY A 170 2.35 1.61 10.25
N LYS A 171 2.00 0.95 9.14
CA LYS A 171 0.63 0.45 8.89
C LYS A 171 0.36 -0.84 9.65
N ILE A 172 1.33 -1.75 9.72
CA ILE A 172 1.29 -2.94 10.59
C ILE A 172 1.09 -2.50 12.05
N ALA A 173 1.83 -1.48 12.52
CA ALA A 173 1.66 -0.93 13.86
C ALA A 173 0.25 -0.36 14.16
N GLU A 174 -0.50 0.07 13.13
CA GLU A 174 -1.89 0.56 13.27
C GLU A 174 -2.91 -0.58 13.19
N ALA A 175 -2.67 -1.58 12.35
CA ALA A 175 -3.61 -2.66 12.04
C ALA A 175 -3.56 -3.81 13.07
N VAL A 176 -2.39 -4.05 13.67
CA VAL A 176 -2.16 -5.20 14.55
C VAL A 176 -2.34 -4.78 16.01
N PRO A 177 -3.22 -5.44 16.78
CA PRO A 177 -3.35 -5.19 18.21
C PRO A 177 -2.01 -5.38 18.93
N PRO A 178 -1.66 -4.52 19.90
CA PRO A 178 -0.38 -4.63 20.61
C PRO A 178 -0.11 -6.03 21.17
N GLU A 179 -1.11 -6.70 21.73
CA GLU A 179 -1.03 -8.05 22.29
C GLU A 179 -0.59 -9.14 21.30
N GLU A 180 -0.78 -8.92 20.00
CA GLU A 180 -0.33 -9.83 18.93
C GLU A 180 1.10 -9.53 18.46
N LEU A 181 1.64 -8.37 18.82
CA LEU A 181 3.03 -8.00 18.55
C LEU A 181 3.92 -8.41 19.74
N THR A 182 4.76 -9.43 19.52
CA THR A 182 5.77 -9.84 20.51
C THR A 182 6.78 -8.71 20.78
N ASN A 183 7.41 -8.73 21.96
CA ASN A 183 8.44 -7.73 22.29
C ASN A 183 9.57 -7.70 21.25
N GLU A 184 10.00 -8.86 20.77
CA GLU A 184 11.01 -8.99 19.71
C GLU A 184 10.56 -8.27 18.43
N MET A 185 9.32 -8.47 17.99
CA MET A 185 8.80 -7.78 16.80
C MET A 185 8.77 -6.28 16.98
N ARG A 186 8.32 -5.80 18.15
CA ARG A 186 8.29 -4.36 18.47
C ARG A 186 9.69 -3.75 18.47
N GLU A 187 10.67 -4.46 19.04
CA GLU A 187 12.07 -4.05 19.05
C GLU A 187 12.65 -4.00 17.63
N GLN A 188 12.43 -5.04 16.82
CA GLN A 188 12.88 -5.06 15.43
C GLN A 188 12.26 -3.94 14.58
N MET A 189 10.96 -3.69 14.75
CA MET A 189 10.26 -2.57 14.10
C MET A 189 10.87 -1.22 14.50
N PHE A 190 11.05 -1.00 15.81
CA PHE A 190 11.61 0.23 16.34
C PHE A 190 13.03 0.46 15.82
N ASP A 191 13.90 -0.53 15.94
CA ASP A 191 15.30 -0.42 15.54
C ASP A 191 15.44 -0.21 14.03
N ALA A 192 14.64 -0.89 13.22
CA ALA A 192 14.67 -0.71 11.77
C ALA A 192 14.19 0.67 11.33
N LEU A 193 13.13 1.19 11.95
CA LEU A 193 12.66 2.55 11.69
C LEU A 193 13.64 3.60 12.23
N LEU A 194 14.23 3.40 13.40
CA LEU A 194 15.24 4.30 13.97
C LEU A 194 16.48 4.38 13.07
N ARG A 195 17.01 3.24 12.60
CA ARG A 195 18.11 3.23 11.63
C ARG A 195 17.77 3.97 10.33
N SER A 196 16.60 3.70 9.75
CA SER A 196 16.18 4.35 8.50
C SER A 196 15.88 5.84 8.67
N SER A 197 15.60 6.29 9.89
CA SER A 197 15.48 7.72 10.22
C SER A 197 16.79 8.51 10.07
N HIS A 198 17.93 7.83 9.91
CA HIS A 198 19.23 8.44 9.64
C HIS A 198 19.70 8.32 8.18
N TYR A 199 18.86 7.81 7.27
CA TYR A 199 19.25 7.67 5.86
C TYR A 199 19.37 9.01 5.14
N HIS A 200 20.20 9.07 4.10
CA HIS A 200 20.44 10.31 3.35
C HIS A 200 19.17 10.87 2.70
N GLN A 201 18.20 10.01 2.32
CA GLN A 201 16.99 10.44 1.63
C GLN A 201 15.94 10.98 2.61
N ALA A 202 15.60 12.27 2.48
CA ALA A 202 14.60 12.92 3.32
C ALA A 202 13.21 12.24 3.31
N PRO A 203 12.67 11.71 2.18
CA PRO A 203 11.41 10.98 2.19
C PRO A 203 11.42 9.78 3.15
N VAL A 204 12.49 8.99 3.12
CA VAL A 204 12.66 7.82 3.99
C VAL A 204 12.71 8.26 5.45
N ARG A 205 13.54 9.25 5.80
CA ARG A 205 13.60 9.75 7.19
C ARG A 205 12.26 10.25 7.70
N ALA A 206 11.55 11.05 6.88
CA ALA A 206 10.23 11.56 7.22
C ALA A 206 9.24 10.42 7.44
N LYS A 207 9.27 9.39 6.58
CA LYS A 207 8.41 8.22 6.73
C LYS A 207 8.74 7.43 7.99
N SER A 208 10.01 7.24 8.30
CA SER A 208 10.45 6.56 9.51
C SER A 208 9.94 7.28 10.77
N PHE A 209 10.08 8.60 10.86
CA PHE A 209 9.52 9.36 11.99
C PHE A 209 8.01 9.28 12.08
N ARG A 210 7.29 9.36 10.95
CA ARG A 210 5.84 9.15 10.94
C ARG A 210 5.48 7.77 11.49
N SER A 211 6.17 6.72 11.05
CA SER A 211 5.89 5.34 11.47
C SER A 211 6.27 5.08 12.93
N LEU A 212 7.38 5.66 13.42
CA LEU A 212 7.73 5.66 14.84
C LEU A 212 6.65 6.36 15.68
N GLY A 213 6.15 7.51 15.22
CA GLY A 213 5.03 8.19 15.88
C GLY A 213 3.75 7.35 15.95
N LYS A 214 3.48 6.50 14.94
CA LYS A 214 2.36 5.55 14.99
C LYS A 214 2.58 4.46 16.03
N MET A 215 3.79 3.90 16.10
CA MET A 215 4.14 2.92 17.13
C MET A 215 3.98 3.49 18.54
N VAL A 216 4.34 4.77 18.76
CA VAL A 216 4.10 5.46 20.04
C VAL A 216 2.61 5.51 20.36
N ARG A 217 1.76 5.94 19.43
CA ARG A 217 0.30 6.01 19.62
C ARG A 217 -0.33 4.64 19.89
N ALA A 218 0.24 3.59 19.31
CA ALA A 218 -0.18 2.21 19.53
C ALA A 218 0.37 1.61 20.84
N GLY A 219 1.15 2.37 21.64
CA GLY A 219 1.71 1.87 22.91
C GLY A 219 2.74 0.76 22.72
N LEU A 220 3.45 0.76 21.59
CA LEU A 220 4.38 -0.32 21.23
C LEU A 220 5.81 -0.10 21.72
N LEU A 221 6.13 1.08 22.27
CA LEU A 221 7.47 1.43 22.74
C LEU A 221 7.54 1.33 24.26
N ASP A 222 8.67 0.82 24.76
CA ASP A 222 9.01 0.96 26.17
C ASP A 222 9.59 2.36 26.50
N THR A 223 9.85 2.63 27.77
CA THR A 223 10.42 3.91 28.23
C THR A 223 11.78 4.21 27.60
N THR A 224 12.65 3.20 27.47
CA THR A 224 13.99 3.39 26.90
C THR A 224 13.92 3.75 25.42
N GLN A 225 13.05 3.09 24.67
CA GLN A 225 12.80 3.37 23.26
C GLN A 225 12.15 4.75 23.08
N THR A 226 11.24 5.11 23.97
CA THR A 226 10.57 6.42 23.97
C THR A 226 11.57 7.55 24.21
N ASP A 227 12.46 7.42 25.20
CA ASP A 227 13.50 8.42 25.51
C ASP A 227 14.48 8.58 24.33
N LYS A 228 14.92 7.45 23.74
CA LYS A 228 15.78 7.46 22.55
C LYS A 228 15.10 8.16 21.37
N LEU A 229 13.83 7.87 21.14
CA LEU A 229 13.06 8.49 20.07
C LEU A 229 12.91 9.99 20.32
N GLU A 230 12.58 10.41 21.53
CA GLU A 230 12.48 11.82 21.91
C GLU A 230 13.78 12.58 21.61
N HIS A 231 14.94 12.02 22.00
CA HIS A 231 16.26 12.60 21.71
C HIS A 231 16.46 12.83 20.20
N VAL A 232 16.22 11.79 19.39
CA VAL A 232 16.41 11.85 17.93
C VAL A 232 15.44 12.85 17.28
N LEU A 233 14.18 12.88 17.73
CA LEU A 233 13.18 13.82 17.23
C LEU A 233 13.53 15.27 17.55
N ARG A 234 13.98 15.56 18.78
CA ARG A 234 14.44 16.90 19.19
C ARG A 234 15.68 17.32 18.42
N GLY A 235 16.63 16.41 18.20
CA GLY A 235 17.79 16.64 17.35
C GLY A 235 17.38 17.08 15.93
N ALA A 236 16.49 16.32 15.28
CA ALA A 236 15.97 16.66 13.96
C ALA A 236 15.28 18.03 13.91
N LEU A 237 14.63 18.44 15.01
CA LEU A 237 14.00 19.76 15.15
C LEU A 237 14.97 20.90 15.49
N GLY A 238 16.22 20.58 15.86
CA GLY A 238 17.20 21.55 16.34
C GLY A 238 16.93 22.03 17.77
N GLU A 239 16.21 21.23 18.57
CA GLU A 239 15.84 21.51 19.96
C GLU A 239 16.78 20.83 20.98
N GLY A 240 17.80 20.10 20.52
CA GLY A 240 18.79 19.40 21.35
C GLY A 240 20.08 20.21 21.60
N ASP A 241 21.03 19.60 22.31
CA ASP A 241 22.32 20.23 22.60
C ASP A 241 23.08 20.59 21.31
N SER A 242 23.64 21.80 21.28
CA SER A 242 24.17 22.44 20.08
C SER A 242 25.36 21.75 19.42
N GLU A 243 25.93 20.72 20.05
CA GLU A 243 27.17 20.08 19.62
C GLU A 243 26.96 18.97 18.57
N GLU A 244 25.76 18.40 18.45
CA GLU A 244 25.55 17.23 17.57
C GLU A 244 25.18 17.58 16.12
N HIS A 245 24.90 18.85 15.78
CA HIS A 245 24.47 19.29 14.44
C HIS A 245 23.40 18.38 13.78
N THR A 246 22.48 17.84 14.59
CA THR A 246 21.47 16.84 14.17
C THR A 246 20.24 17.43 13.48
N TRP A 247 20.24 18.75 13.25
CA TRP A 247 19.13 19.48 12.66
C TRP A 247 18.85 19.06 11.21
N ASP A 248 17.63 18.62 10.92
CA ASP A 248 17.26 18.15 9.60
C ASP A 248 16.86 19.31 8.67
N GLN A 249 17.55 19.41 7.53
CA GLN A 249 17.31 20.44 6.51
C GLN A 249 15.92 20.32 5.87
N ALA A 250 15.38 19.11 5.78
CA ALA A 250 14.13 18.85 5.09
C ALA A 250 12.92 19.17 5.98
N PHE A 251 12.11 20.14 5.56
CA PHE A 251 10.86 20.51 6.24
C PHE A 251 9.91 19.33 6.42
N ILE A 252 9.85 18.41 5.45
CA ILE A 252 9.02 17.21 5.55
C ILE A 252 9.44 16.35 6.74
N VAL A 253 10.74 16.20 7.01
CA VAL A 253 11.26 15.40 8.12
C VAL A 253 10.90 16.08 9.44
N ARG A 254 11.17 17.39 9.56
CA ARG A 254 10.81 18.16 10.77
C ARG A 254 9.32 18.17 11.06
N ARG A 255 8.47 18.19 10.03
CA ARG A 255 7.01 18.10 10.21
C ARG A 255 6.61 16.77 10.83
N GLU A 256 7.10 15.65 10.31
CA GLU A 256 6.81 14.33 10.87
C GLU A 256 7.46 14.15 12.26
N ALA A 257 8.65 14.71 12.47
CA ALA A 257 9.33 14.65 13.76
C ALA A 257 8.52 15.36 14.85
N LYS A 258 8.00 16.56 14.55
CA LYS A 258 7.14 17.32 15.46
C LYS A 258 5.83 16.58 15.76
N ASP A 259 5.27 15.89 14.77
CA ASP A 259 4.04 15.10 14.95
C ASP A 259 4.27 13.87 15.83
N ALA A 260 5.38 13.16 15.61
CA ALA A 260 5.79 12.03 16.45
C ALA A 260 6.10 12.46 17.89
N LEU A 261 6.78 13.59 18.08
CA LEU A 261 7.12 14.11 19.41
C LEU A 261 5.87 14.48 20.23
N ARG A 262 4.80 14.93 19.56
CA ARG A 262 3.51 15.18 20.24
C ARG A 262 2.85 13.91 20.76
N ALA A 263 3.16 12.75 20.17
CA ALA A 263 2.58 11.47 20.57
C ALA A 263 3.23 10.88 21.84
N ILE A 264 4.45 11.32 22.20
CA ILE A 264 5.22 10.82 23.36
C ILE A 264 4.64 11.30 24.72
N ARG A 265 3.63 12.16 24.71
CA ARG A 265 3.10 12.84 25.90
C ARG A 265 2.25 11.97 26.82
#